data_AF-A0A242CXW3-F1
#
_entry.id   AF-A0A242CXW3-F1
#
_cell.length_a   1.000
_cell.length_b   1.000
_cell.length_c   1.000
_cell.angle_alpha   90.00
_cell.angle_beta   90.00
_cell.angle_gamma   90.00
#
_symmetry.space_group_name_H-M   'P 1'
#
loop_
_entity.id
_entity.type
_entity.pdbx_description
1 polymer ?
#
loop_
_entity_poly.entity_id
_entity_poly.type
_entity_poly.pdbx_seq_one_letter_code
_entity_poly.pdbx_strand_id
1 'polypeptide(L)'
;MLKVRVKGFPVFYSGKRYEQDQELTIEEAHANDELFELVEELEVNPFKGVKETTLKKALTEAEVVIPEGIDREGLIELVKEHNLTI
;
A
#
# COMPACT_ATOMS: atom_id res chain seq x y z
N MET A 1 -4.74 -2.60 -1.27
CA MET A 1 -4.72 -2.98 -2.70
C MET A 1 -5.26 -4.39 -2.77
N LEU A 2 -5.92 -4.77 -3.85
CA LEU A 2 -6.50 -6.11 -3.99
C LEU A 2 -5.86 -6.82 -5.16
N LYS A 3 -5.44 -8.07 -4.96
CA LYS A 3 -5.15 -8.97 -6.06
C LYS A 3 -6.45 -9.66 -6.45
N VAL A 4 -6.83 -9.52 -7.71
CA VAL A 4 -8.11 -10.01 -8.22
C VAL A 4 -7.93 -10.79 -9.51
N ARG A 5 -8.90 -11.63 -9.84
CA ARG A 5 -9.00 -12.37 -11.10
C ARG A 5 -10.21 -11.91 -11.91
N VAL A 6 -10.06 -11.76 -13.22
CA VAL A 6 -11.15 -11.32 -14.13
C VAL A 6 -12.15 -12.46 -14.36
N LYS A 7 -13.45 -12.22 -14.15
CA LYS A 7 -14.48 -13.26 -14.21
C LYS A 7 -15.03 -13.58 -15.61
N GLY A 8 -15.04 -12.62 -16.54
CA GLY A 8 -15.74 -12.84 -17.81
C GLY A 8 -15.28 -11.91 -18.93
N PHE A 9 -15.66 -10.64 -18.86
CA PHE A 9 -15.32 -9.70 -19.93
C PHE A 9 -13.90 -9.16 -19.76
N PRO A 10 -13.17 -8.91 -20.86
CA PRO A 10 -11.88 -8.26 -20.80
C PRO A 10 -11.99 -6.88 -20.13
N VAL A 11 -11.12 -6.61 -19.17
CA VAL A 11 -11.10 -5.35 -18.44
C VAL A 11 -9.88 -4.53 -18.82
N PHE A 12 -10.03 -3.22 -18.92
CA PHE A 12 -8.93 -2.30 -19.13
C PHE A 12 -8.59 -1.61 -17.81
N TYR A 13 -7.36 -1.79 -17.31
CA TYR A 13 -6.91 -1.24 -16.04
C TYR A 13 -5.48 -0.71 -16.15
N SER A 14 -5.27 0.53 -15.67
CA SER A 14 -3.95 1.20 -15.67
C SER A 14 -3.22 1.15 -17.02
N GLY A 15 -3.95 1.33 -18.12
CA GLY A 15 -3.37 1.33 -19.48
C GLY A 15 -3.13 -0.05 -20.11
N LYS A 16 -3.51 -1.13 -19.44
CA LYS A 16 -3.37 -2.51 -19.93
C LYS A 16 -4.71 -3.23 -19.98
N ARG A 17 -4.88 -4.09 -20.98
CA ARG A 17 -6.04 -4.99 -21.12
C ARG A 17 -5.74 -6.32 -20.45
N TYR A 18 -6.70 -6.81 -19.67
CA TYR A 18 -6.67 -8.11 -19.00
C TYR A 18 -7.84 -8.95 -19.52
N GLU A 19 -7.57 -10.21 -19.86
CA GLU A 19 -8.58 -11.17 -20.32
C GLU A 19 -9.16 -11.98 -19.15
N GLN A 20 -10.17 -12.80 -19.43
CA GLN A 20 -10.77 -13.71 -18.46
C GLN A 20 -9.70 -14.58 -17.79
N ASP A 21 -9.90 -14.85 -16.50
CA ASP A 21 -9.01 -15.63 -15.61
C ASP A 21 -7.61 -15.03 -15.39
N GLN A 22 -7.30 -13.86 -15.97
CA GLN A 22 -6.07 -13.16 -15.68
C GLN A 22 -6.13 -12.46 -14.32
N GLU A 23 -4.99 -12.46 -13.65
CA GLU A 23 -4.81 -11.80 -12.35
C GLU A 23 -4.20 -10.42 -12.52
N LEU A 24 -4.70 -9.46 -11.74
CA LEU A 24 -4.18 -8.10 -11.67
C LEU A 24 -4.29 -7.55 -10.25
N THR A 25 -3.51 -6.51 -9.98
CA THR A 25 -3.63 -5.73 -8.75
C THR A 25 -4.42 -4.47 -9.02
N ILE A 26 -5.50 -4.27 -8.28
CA ILE A 26 -6.34 -3.09 -8.34
C ILE A 26 -6.33 -2.33 -7.00
N GLU A 27 -6.68 -1.06 -7.05
CA GLU A 27 -7.03 -0.31 -5.85
C GLU A 27 -8.37 -0.81 -5.30
N GLU A 28 -8.53 -0.78 -3.98
CA GLU A 28 -9.75 -1.26 -3.32
C GLU A 28 -10.99 -0.47 -3.76
N ALA A 29 -10.82 0.83 -4.04
CA ALA A 29 -11.86 1.69 -4.61
C ALA A 29 -12.34 1.26 -6.01
N HIS A 30 -11.56 0.42 -6.72
CA HIS A 30 -11.91 -0.11 -8.03
C HIS A 30 -12.44 -1.55 -7.98
N ALA A 31 -12.66 -2.09 -6.77
CA ALA A 31 -13.25 -3.42 -6.59
C ALA A 31 -14.67 -3.47 -7.16
N ASN A 32 -14.96 -4.52 -7.93
CA ASN A 32 -16.29 -4.79 -8.46
C ASN A 32 -16.49 -6.30 -8.56
N ASP A 33 -17.40 -6.83 -7.75
CA ASP A 33 -17.64 -8.27 -7.62
C ASP A 33 -18.24 -8.91 -8.89
N GLU A 34 -18.82 -8.13 -9.80
CA GLU A 34 -19.30 -8.64 -11.09
C GLU A 34 -18.15 -8.83 -12.09
N LEU A 35 -17.13 -7.97 -12.03
CA LEU A 35 -15.97 -8.01 -12.93
C LEU A 35 -14.84 -8.88 -12.41
N PHE A 36 -14.70 -8.95 -11.08
CA PHE A 36 -13.54 -9.49 -10.40
C PHE A 36 -13.90 -10.51 -9.34
N GLU A 37 -13.01 -11.49 -9.17
CA GLU A 37 -12.96 -12.40 -8.04
C GLU A 37 -11.77 -11.98 -7.15
N LEU A 38 -12.02 -11.75 -5.86
CA LEU A 38 -10.95 -11.46 -4.91
C LEU A 38 -10.09 -12.71 -4.73
N VAL A 39 -8.79 -12.56 -5.03
CA VAL A 39 -7.80 -13.64 -4.82
C VAL A 39 -7.11 -13.43 -3.48
N GLU A 40 -6.65 -12.20 -3.21
CA GLU A 40 -5.90 -11.88 -2.00
C GLU A 40 -5.99 -10.37 -1.69
N GLU A 41 -6.11 -10.03 -0.41
CA GLU A 41 -5.95 -8.67 0.07
C GLU A 41 -4.46 -8.37 0.23
N LEU A 42 -3.95 -7.41 -0.53
CA LEU A 42 -2.58 -6.93 -0.40
C LEU A 42 -2.56 -5.73 0.54
N GLU A 43 -2.01 -5.94 1.73
CA GLU A 43 -1.64 -4.84 2.62
C GLU A 43 -0.68 -3.91 1.88
N VAL A 44 -1.15 -2.71 1.57
CA VAL A 44 -0.28 -1.64 1.09
C VAL A 44 0.50 -1.21 2.30
N ASN A 45 1.76 -1.64 2.43
CA ASN A 45 2.66 -1.03 3.38
C ASN A 45 3.16 0.28 2.75
N PRO A 46 2.64 1.46 3.17
CA PRO A 46 3.04 2.74 2.58
C PRO A 46 4.52 3.05 2.87
N PHE A 47 5.11 2.36 3.84
CA PHE A 47 6.52 2.48 4.20
C PHE A 47 7.40 1.48 3.44
N LYS A 48 6.86 0.67 2.53
CA LYS A 48 7.65 -0.26 1.72
C LYS A 48 8.62 0.52 0.83
N GLY A 49 9.92 0.30 1.04
CA GLY A 49 10.99 1.00 0.32
C GLY A 49 11.34 2.39 0.87
N VAL A 50 10.59 2.90 1.86
CA VAL A 50 10.97 4.13 2.56
C VAL A 50 12.21 3.87 3.40
N LYS A 51 13.23 4.70 3.20
CA LYS A 51 14.50 4.63 3.93
C LYS A 51 14.30 5.09 5.36
N GLU A 52 15.03 4.48 6.29
CA GLU A 52 15.04 4.87 7.71
C GLU A 52 15.36 6.35 7.90
N THR A 53 16.28 6.90 7.10
CA THR A 53 16.63 8.32 7.10
C THR A 53 15.43 9.24 6.79
N THR A 54 14.53 8.79 5.92
CA THR A 54 13.32 9.54 5.55
C THR A 54 12.32 9.54 6.69
N LEU A 55 12.13 8.38 7.35
CA LEU A 55 11.28 8.26 8.54
C LEU A 55 11.77 9.19 9.66
N LYS A 56 13.08 9.14 9.96
CA LYS A 56 13.70 10.01 10.98
C LYS A 56 13.53 11.49 10.63
N LYS A 57 13.74 11.87 9.38
CA LYS A 57 13.57 13.25 8.93
C LYS A 57 12.14 13.74 9.15
N ALA A 58 11.14 12.96 8.76
CA ALA A 58 9.74 13.31 8.96
C ALA A 58 9.38 13.48 10.45
N LEU A 59 9.88 12.58 11.29
CA LEU A 59 9.70 12.66 12.75
C LEU A 59 10.39 13.89 13.36
N THR A 60 11.61 14.22 12.92
CA THR A 60 12.32 15.44 13.36
C THR A 60 11.62 16.72 12.89
N GLU A 61 11.13 16.77 11.65
CA GLU A 61 10.38 17.91 11.12
C GLU A 61 9.06 18.13 11.86
N ALA A 62 8.45 17.06 12.36
CA ALA A 62 7.27 17.10 13.21
C ALA A 62 7.58 17.30 14.71
N GLU A 63 8.83 17.57 15.07
CA GLU A 63 9.31 17.76 16.45
C GLU A 63 9.00 16.56 17.37
N VAL A 64 8.89 15.35 16.80
CA VAL A 64 8.66 14.11 17.55
C VAL A 64 9.97 13.63 18.16
N VAL A 65 9.94 13.28 19.44
CA VAL A 65 11.10 12.72 20.15
C VAL A 65 11.32 11.28 19.69
N ILE A 66 12.45 11.02 19.05
CA ILE A 66 12.84 9.69 18.58
C ILE A 66 13.66 9.00 19.69
N PRO A 67 13.22 7.87 20.25
CA PRO A 67 13.99 7.12 21.25
C PRO A 67 15.34 6.64 20.69
N GLU A 68 16.39 6.66 21.50
CA GLU A 68 17.70 6.11 21.11
C GLU A 68 17.60 4.59 20.89
N GLY A 69 18.19 4.11 19.79
CA GLY A 69 18.22 2.68 19.45
C GLY A 69 16.93 2.13 18.87
N ILE A 70 15.92 2.96 18.59
CA ILE A 70 14.70 2.52 17.90
C ILE A 70 15.04 1.98 16.50
N ASP A 71 14.42 0.86 16.14
CA ASP A 71 14.58 0.22 14.85
C ASP A 71 13.64 0.82 13.80
N ARG A 72 13.74 0.31 12.57
CA ARG A 72 12.92 0.80 11.45
C ARG A 72 11.42 0.60 11.69
N GLU A 73 11.01 -0.49 12.33
CA GLU A 73 9.60 -0.75 12.60
C GLU A 73 9.05 0.21 13.65
N GLY A 74 9.79 0.47 14.73
CA GLY A 74 9.40 1.47 15.71
C GLY A 74 9.34 2.89 15.14
N LEU A 75 10.20 3.24 14.17
CA LEU A 75 10.08 4.52 13.44
C LEU A 75 8.80 4.59 12.61
N ILE A 76 8.39 3.49 11.98
CA ILE A 76 7.12 3.42 11.24
C ILE A 76 5.94 3.59 12.19
N GLU A 77 5.98 2.96 13.36
CA GLU A 77 4.93 3.10 14.37
C GLU A 77 4.80 4.54 14.84
N LEU A 78 5.91 5.22 15.17
CA LEU A 78 5.89 6.64 15.54
C LEU A 78 5.28 7.52 14.45
N VAL A 79 5.63 7.29 13.17
CA VAL A 79 5.03 8.05 12.07
C VAL A 79 3.51 7.83 12.02
N LYS A 80 3.06 6.57 12.16
CA LYS A 80 1.63 6.23 12.16
C LYS A 80 0.90 6.88 13.35
N GLU A 81 1.45 6.78 14.56
CA GLU A 81 0.89 7.37 15.79
C GLU A 81 0.71 8.88 15.68
N HIS A 82 1.67 9.56 15.05
CA HIS A 82 1.64 11.00 14.84
C HIS A 82 0.92 11.42 13.53
N ASN A 83 0.30 10.47 12.81
CA ASN A 83 -0.37 10.70 11.51
C ASN A 83 0.50 11.48 10.50
N LEU A 84 1.81 11.23 10.49
CA LEU A 84 2.73 11.92 9.59
C LEU A 84 2.63 11.34 8.18
N THR A 85 2.66 12.22 7.18
CA THR A 85 2.65 11.83 5.76
C THR A 85 4.08 11.85 5.22
N ILE A 86 4.50 10.79 4.53
CA ILE A 86 5.87 10.62 3.99
C ILE A 86 5.87 10.17 2.53
#